data_AF-A0A150B672-F1
#
_entry.id   AF-A0A150B672-F1
#
_cell.length_a   1.000
_cell.length_b   1.000
_cell.length_c   1.000
_cell.angle_alpha   90.00
_cell.angle_beta   90.00
_cell.angle_gamma   90.00
#
_symmetry.space_group_name_H-M   'P 1'
#
loop_
_entity.id
_entity.type
_entity.pdbx_description
1 polymer ?
#
loop_
_entity_poly.entity_id
_entity_poly.type
_entity_poly.pdbx_seq_one_letter_code
_entity_poly.pdbx_strand_id
1 'polypeptide(L)'
;MDESKFEETCTQQDNIPQSNINRKLTIKEKYERVLQYKADGNSKSWICSQLNMDVRTYDKLIRLSEEEKQKKFKKQVTIIHEEKIQRKMNDINEVRELKKLGLSNYELLEK
;
A
#
# COMPACT_ATOMS: atom_id res chain seq x y z
N MET A 1 -4.60 46.66 35.91
CA MET A 1 -4.29 45.37 36.55
C MET A 1 -5.60 44.61 36.67
N ASP A 2 -5.95 43.62 35.87
CA ASP A 2 -5.42 43.08 34.63
C ASP A 2 -6.57 42.30 34.01
N GLU A 3 -6.64 42.33 32.69
CA GLU A 3 -7.49 41.46 31.88
C GLU A 3 -7.09 40.01 32.14
N SER A 4 -8.07 39.14 32.41
CA SER A 4 -7.90 37.71 32.14
C SER A 4 -9.26 37.08 31.86
N LYS A 5 -9.68 37.33 30.62
CA LYS A 5 -10.59 36.49 29.86
C LYS A 5 -9.86 35.16 29.64
N PHE A 6 -10.08 34.17 30.52
CA PHE A 6 -9.54 32.84 30.27
C PHE A 6 -10.54 32.05 29.44
N GLU A 7 -10.25 32.01 28.14
CA GLU A 7 -11.03 31.34 27.11
C GLU A 7 -11.19 29.85 27.44
N GLU A 8 -12.45 29.40 27.37
CA GLU A 8 -12.84 28.02 27.22
C GLU A 8 -12.09 27.42 26.01
N THR A 9 -10.96 26.79 26.27
CA THR A 9 -10.38 25.84 25.32
C THR A 9 -10.80 24.46 25.76
N CYS A 10 -12.00 24.06 25.32
CA CYS A 10 -12.37 22.65 25.24
C CYS A 10 -11.39 22.00 24.24
N THR A 11 -10.24 21.56 24.75
CA THR A 11 -9.40 20.61 24.02
C THR A 11 -10.18 19.30 24.01
N GLN A 12 -11.07 19.18 23.03
CA GLN A 12 -11.60 17.89 22.61
C GLN A 12 -10.41 17.10 22.07
N GLN A 13 -9.67 16.48 23.00
CA GLN A 13 -8.86 15.32 22.67
C GLN A 13 -9.88 14.27 22.25
N ASP A 14 -10.12 14.24 20.94
CA ASP A 14 -10.81 13.14 20.28
C ASP A 14 -10.08 11.86 20.68
N ASN A 15 -10.56 11.21 21.75
CA ASN A 15 -10.21 9.85 22.11
C ASN A 15 -10.80 8.96 21.01
N ILE A 16 -10.22 9.01 19.81
CA ILE A 16 -10.58 8.12 18.71
C ILE A 16 -10.29 6.72 19.24
N PRO A 17 -11.31 5.84 19.36
CA PRO A 17 -11.09 4.50 19.86
C PRO A 17 -10.01 3.81 19.02
N GLN A 18 -9.07 3.12 19.66
CA GLN A 18 -8.00 2.38 18.97
C GLN A 18 -8.58 1.43 17.89
N SER A 19 -9.80 0.94 18.11
CA SER A 19 -10.58 0.15 17.14
C SER A 19 -10.86 0.88 15.81
N ASN A 20 -11.12 2.20 15.85
CA ASN A 20 -11.32 3.04 14.66
C ASN A 20 -10.01 3.33 13.92
N ILE A 21 -8.90 3.49 14.65
CA ILE A 21 -7.56 3.58 14.06
C ILE A 21 -7.22 2.26 13.35
N ASN A 22 -7.47 1.13 14.01
CA ASN A 22 -7.18 -0.20 13.46
C ASN A 22 -8.09 -0.60 12.29
N ARG A 23 -9.28 0.03 12.17
CA ARG A 23 -10.17 -0.11 11.00
C ARG A 23 -9.62 0.62 9.76
N LYS A 24 -8.87 1.70 9.95
CA LYS A 24 -8.24 2.48 8.85
C LYS A 24 -6.90 1.90 8.39
N LEU A 25 -6.32 0.96 9.13
CA LEU A 25 -5.05 0.32 8.76
C LEU A 25 -5.18 -0.51 7.49
N THR A 26 -4.26 -0.28 6.57
CA THR A 26 -4.10 -1.09 5.36
C THR A 26 -3.62 -2.50 5.71
N ILE A 27 -3.83 -3.45 4.80
CA ILE A 27 -3.42 -4.85 4.98
C ILE A 27 -1.90 -4.96 5.24
N LYS A 28 -1.10 -4.07 4.64
CA LYS A 28 0.35 -3.99 4.87
C LYS A 28 0.67 -3.59 6.32
N GLU A 29 0.07 -2.52 6.81
CA GLU A 29 0.31 -2.03 8.19
C GLU A 29 -0.19 -3.03 9.24
N LYS A 30 -1.28 -3.75 8.95
CA LYS A 30 -1.74 -4.86 9.80
C LYS A 30 -0.71 -5.99 9.84
N TYR A 31 -0.11 -6.33 8.70
CA TYR A 31 0.93 -7.35 8.64
C TYR A 31 2.19 -6.96 9.43
N GLU A 32 2.67 -5.72 9.31
CA GLU A 32 3.82 -5.22 10.07
C GLU A 32 3.57 -5.31 11.58
N ARG A 33 2.38 -4.89 12.04
CA ARG A 33 2.00 -5.03 13.46
C ARG A 33 1.83 -6.49 13.90
N VAL A 34 1.34 -7.37 13.03
CA VAL A 34 1.31 -8.82 13.33
C VAL A 34 2.70 -9.36 13.60
N LEU A 35 3.71 -8.95 12.81
CA LEU A 35 5.09 -9.38 13.02
C LEU A 35 5.65 -8.86 14.35
N GLN A 36 5.41 -7.59 14.68
CA GLN A 36 5.80 -6.99 15.96
C GLN A 36 5.17 -7.74 17.13
N TYR A 37 3.84 -7.87 17.16
CA TYR A 37 3.16 -8.54 18.27
C TYR A 37 3.50 -10.01 18.40
N LYS A 38 3.85 -10.69 17.29
CA LYS A 38 4.33 -12.07 17.32
C LYS A 38 5.74 -12.16 17.92
N ALA A 39 6.63 -11.21 17.61
CA ALA A 39 7.95 -11.11 18.22
C ALA A 39 7.86 -10.83 19.73
N ASP A 40 6.88 -10.02 20.14
CA ASP A 40 6.57 -9.72 21.54
C ASP A 40 5.92 -10.91 22.30
N GLY A 41 5.68 -12.04 21.63
CA GLY A 41 5.14 -13.25 22.25
C GLY A 41 3.61 -13.24 22.47
N ASN A 42 2.87 -12.32 21.84
CA ASN A 42 1.43 -12.24 22.01
C ASN A 42 0.69 -13.39 21.33
N SER A 43 -0.45 -13.78 21.91
CA SER A 43 -1.29 -14.85 21.38
C SER A 43 -2.03 -14.42 20.11
N LYS A 44 -2.30 -15.39 19.23
CA LYS A 44 -2.99 -15.16 17.96
C LYS A 44 -4.36 -14.49 18.14
N SER A 45 -5.14 -14.93 19.13
CA SER A 45 -6.47 -14.38 19.43
C SER A 45 -6.39 -12.91 19.85
N TRP A 46 -5.41 -12.57 20.69
CA TRP A 46 -5.18 -11.20 21.13
C TRP A 46 -4.81 -10.30 19.95
N ILE A 47 -3.88 -10.73 19.08
CA ILE A 47 -3.47 -9.97 17.89
C ILE A 47 -4.65 -9.71 16.95
N CYS A 48 -5.50 -10.72 16.71
CA CYS A 48 -6.69 -10.59 15.88
C CYS A 48 -7.69 -9.59 16.45
N SER A 49 -7.91 -9.63 17.77
CA SER A 49 -8.78 -8.69 18.47
C SER A 49 -8.24 -7.27 18.42
N GLN A 50 -6.93 -7.08 18.65
CA GLN A 50 -6.30 -5.77 18.61
C GLN A 50 -6.38 -5.15 17.22
N LEU A 51 -5.97 -5.89 16.18
CA LEU A 51 -5.94 -5.37 14.80
C LEU A 51 -7.31 -5.37 14.11
N ASN A 52 -8.38 -5.74 14.84
CA ASN A 52 -9.73 -5.91 14.32
C ASN A 52 -9.69 -6.68 13.00
N MET A 53 -9.15 -7.90 13.05
CA MET A 53 -8.84 -8.73 11.89
C MET A 53 -9.33 -10.16 12.11
N ASP A 54 -9.91 -10.75 11.07
CA ASP A 54 -10.37 -12.14 11.10
C ASP A 54 -9.18 -13.13 11.19
N VAL A 55 -9.37 -14.20 11.95
CA VAL A 55 -8.35 -15.24 12.19
C VAL A 55 -7.85 -15.91 10.90
N ARG A 56 -8.70 -16.07 9.88
CA ARG A 56 -8.35 -16.59 8.57
C ARG A 56 -7.50 -15.59 7.79
N THR A 57 -7.73 -14.30 8.00
CA THR A 57 -6.91 -13.24 7.40
C THR A 57 -5.53 -13.22 8.01
N TYR A 58 -5.43 -13.38 9.34
CA TYR A 58 -4.16 -13.59 10.02
C TYR A 58 -3.39 -14.80 9.45
N ASP A 59 -4.05 -15.96 9.32
CA ASP A 59 -3.40 -17.17 8.81
C ASP A 59 -2.91 -17.00 7.38
N LYS A 60 -3.70 -16.35 6.53
CA LYS A 60 -3.28 -15.99 5.18
C LYS A 60 -2.05 -15.09 5.21
N LEU A 61 -2.05 -14.04 6.04
CA LEU A 61 -0.95 -13.10 6.14
C LEU A 61 0.37 -13.74 6.58
N ILE A 62 0.33 -14.67 7.54
CA ILE A 62 1.52 -15.40 8.00
C ILE A 62 2.01 -16.42 6.96
N ARG A 63 1.12 -17.01 6.18
CA ARG A 63 1.46 -18.05 5.18
C ARG A 63 1.96 -17.48 3.85
N LEU A 64 1.69 -16.21 3.53
CA LEU A 64 2.11 -15.62 2.25
C LEU A 64 3.63 -15.64 2.12
N SER A 65 4.12 -15.99 0.92
CA SER A 65 5.51 -15.80 0.53
C SER A 65 5.84 -14.31 0.36
N GLU A 66 7.11 -13.93 0.46
CA GLU A 66 7.55 -12.53 0.33
C GLU A 66 7.17 -11.92 -1.04
N GLU A 67 7.20 -12.74 -2.10
CA GLU A 67 6.77 -12.32 -3.44
C GLU A 67 5.26 -12.04 -3.50
N GLU A 68 4.45 -12.90 -2.88
CA GLU A 68 2.99 -12.74 -2.83
C GLU A 68 2.58 -11.55 -1.96
N LYS A 69 3.35 -11.28 -0.90
CA LYS A 69 3.21 -10.09 -0.05
C LYS A 69 3.41 -8.82 -0.86
N GLN A 70 4.51 -8.72 -1.60
CA GLN A 70 4.79 -7.55 -2.42
C GLN A 70 3.69 -7.30 -3.46
N LYS A 71 3.18 -8.37 -4.08
CA LYS A 71 2.05 -8.27 -5.03
C LYS A 71 0.75 -7.80 -4.37
N LYS A 72 0.45 -8.28 -3.15
CA LYS A 72 -0.75 -7.87 -2.39
C LYS A 72 -0.65 -6.47 -1.78
N PHE A 73 0.55 -6.05 -1.43
CA PHE A 73 0.78 -4.74 -0.81
C PHE A 73 0.93 -3.62 -1.84
N LYS A 74 1.27 -3.94 -3.10
CA LYS A 74 1.20 -2.98 -4.20
C LYS A 74 -0.24 -2.49 -4.36
N LYS A 75 -0.42 -1.18 -4.25
CA LYS A 75 -1.70 -0.54 -4.56
C LYS A 75 -2.00 -0.72 -6.04
N GLN A 76 -3.27 -0.96 -6.39
CA GLN A 76 -3.70 -1.10 -7.79
C GLN A 76 -3.23 0.07 -8.67
N VAL A 77 -3.21 1.29 -8.12
CA VAL A 77 -2.70 2.49 -8.80
C VAL A 77 -1.22 2.36 -9.16
N THR A 78 -0.40 1.78 -8.28
CA THR A 78 1.02 1.52 -8.53
C THR A 78 1.21 0.48 -9.63
N ILE A 79 0.38 -0.58 -9.64
CA ILE A 79 0.39 -1.61 -10.69
C ILE A 79 0.07 -0.97 -12.06
N ILE A 80 -1.01 -0.18 -12.12
CA ILE A 80 -1.41 0.52 -13.35
C ILE A 80 -0.31 1.48 -13.83
N HIS A 81 0.38 2.15 -12.89
CA HIS A 81 1.48 3.05 -13.22
C HIS A 81 2.68 2.30 -13.81
N GLU A 82 3.09 1.19 -13.19
CA GLU A 82 4.16 0.33 -13.70
C GLU A 82 3.84 -0.21 -15.11
N GLU A 83 2.61 -0.67 -15.35
CA GLU A 83 2.15 -1.10 -16.68
C GLU A 83 2.20 0.01 -17.73
N LYS A 84 1.88 1.26 -17.34
CA LYS A 84 1.99 2.42 -18.24
C LYS A 84 3.44 2.73 -18.59
N ILE A 85 4.34 2.66 -17.61
CA ILE A 85 5.79 2.85 -17.84
C ILE A 85 6.30 1.76 -18.77
N GLN A 86 5.91 0.49 -18.54
CA GLN A 86 6.35 -0.63 -19.37
C GLN A 86 5.90 -0.48 -20.83
N ARG A 87 4.64 -0.08 -21.06
CA ARG A 87 4.15 0.23 -22.41
C ARG A 87 4.96 1.31 -23.10
N LYS A 88 5.19 2.45 -22.43
CA LYS A 88 6.02 3.53 -22.99
C LYS A 88 7.44 3.06 -23.33
N MET A 89 8.03 2.21 -22.48
CA MET A 89 9.37 1.68 -22.71
C MET A 89 9.40 0.73 -23.93
N ASN A 90 8.35 -0.07 -24.12
CA ASN A 90 8.20 -0.92 -25.29
C ASN A 90 8.10 -0.08 -26.57
N ASP A 91 7.25 0.96 -26.58
CA ASP A 91 7.11 1.86 -27.73
C ASP A 91 8.45 2.54 -28.08
N ILE A 92 9.19 3.00 -27.07
CA ILE A 92 10.53 3.60 -27.25
C ILE A 92 11.51 2.58 -27.83
N ASN A 93 11.51 1.36 -27.33
CA ASN A 93 12.40 0.31 -27.83
C ASN A 93 12.06 -0.07 -29.26
N GLU A 94 10.78 -0.16 -29.62
CA GLU A 94 10.34 -0.39 -31.00
C GLU A 94 10.87 0.70 -31.93
N VAL A 95 10.67 1.98 -31.58
CA VAL A 95 11.20 3.11 -32.37
C VAL A 95 12.73 3.06 -32.49
N ARG A 96 13.44 2.64 -31.43
CA ARG A 96 14.91 2.48 -31.49
C ARG A 96 15.33 1.37 -32.44
N GLU A 97 14.64 0.23 -32.43
CA GLU A 97 14.93 -0.87 -33.35
C GLU A 97 14.61 -0.48 -34.80
N LEU A 98 13.48 0.19 -35.05
CA LEU A 98 13.13 0.72 -36.37
C LEU A 98 14.19 1.71 -36.88
N LYS A 99 14.69 2.59 -36.01
CA LYS A 99 15.77 3.52 -36.34
C LYS A 99 17.09 2.82 -36.64
N LYS A 100 17.44 1.75 -35.91
CA LYS A 100 18.63 0.93 -36.20
C LYS A 100 18.53 0.24 -37.56
N LEU A 101 17.34 -0.20 -37.94
CA LEU A 101 17.06 -0.82 -39.23
C LEU A 101 17.02 0.18 -40.38
N GLY A 102 17.16 1.48 -40.11
CA GLY A 102 17.13 2.54 -41.12
C GLY A 102 15.74 2.80 -41.71
N LEU A 103 14.68 2.25 -41.12
CA LEU A 103 13.32 2.35 -41.63
C LEU A 103 12.78 3.77 -41.44
N SER A 104 12.23 4.32 -42.53
CA SER A 104 11.52 5.60 -42.47
C SER A 104 10.01 5.37 -42.27
N ASN A 105 9.29 6.39 -41.78
CA ASN A 105 7.83 6.31 -41.59
C ASN A 105 7.06 5.93 -42.88
N TYR A 106 7.64 6.17 -44.06
CA TYR A 106 7.03 5.82 -45.35
C TYR A 106 6.98 4.30 -45.60
N GLU A 107 8.00 3.55 -45.16
CA GLU A 107 8.13 2.10 -45.40
C GLU A 107 7.28 1.26 -44.43
N LEU A 108 6.81 1.86 -43.33
CA LEU A 108 5.98 1.21 -42.32
C LEU A 108 4.48 1.27 -42.63
N LEU A 109 4.07 2.17 -43.52
CA LEU A 109 2.66 2.43 -43.88
C LEU A 109 2.16 1.59 -45.08
N GLU A 110 3.05 0.84 -45.75
CA GLU A 110 2.73 0.01 -46.92
C GLU A 110 2.50 -1.50 -46.61
N LYS A 111 2.34 -1.88 -45.34
CA LYS A 111 1.91 -3.24 -44.93
C LYS A 111 0.53 -3.22 -44.28
#